data_AF-I1RGV0-F1
#
_entry.id   AF-I1RGV0-F1
#
_cell.length_a   1.000
_cell.length_b   1.000
_cell.length_c   1.000
_cell.angle_alpha   90.00
_cell.angle_beta   90.00
_cell.angle_gamma   90.00
#
_symmetry.space_group_name_H-M   'P 1'
#
loop_
_entity.id
_entity.type
_entity.pdbx_description
1 polymer ?
#
loop_
_entity_poly.entity_id
_entity_poly.type
_entity_poly.pdbx_seq_one_letter_code
_entity_poly.pdbx_strand_id
1 'polypeptide(L)'
;MTPQSASIDDIPECRFPPDSERVEYKDLDSAQKQLSEILHTVKQDPTLKDISHLGSEGIYHCLITDRHVVNAIPLTSPLIKDLVGQLPYSEESEKKFHGVNGTRSGSKKARSAL
;
A
#
# COMPACT_ATOMS: atom_id res chain seq x y z
N MET A 1 20.79 -29.40 21.47
CA MET A 1 20.53 -27.94 21.56
C MET A 1 19.05 -27.74 21.31
N THR A 2 18.27 -27.55 22.36
CA THR A 2 16.84 -27.23 22.29
C THR A 2 16.67 -25.73 22.06
N PRO A 3 15.81 -25.28 21.14
CA PRO A 3 15.52 -23.87 20.99
C PRO A 3 14.78 -23.37 22.25
N GLN A 4 15.30 -22.32 22.89
CA GLN A 4 14.58 -21.63 23.96
C GLN A 4 13.31 -21.01 23.36
N SER A 5 12.16 -21.48 23.84
CA SER A 5 10.87 -20.87 23.60
C SER A 5 10.86 -19.47 24.22
N ALA A 6 10.88 -18.43 23.38
CA ALA A 6 10.65 -17.06 23.84
C ALA A 6 9.21 -16.95 24.37
N SER A 7 9.07 -16.49 25.61
CA SER A 7 7.81 -16.20 26.28
C SER A 7 7.05 -15.13 25.47
N ILE A 8 5.73 -15.29 25.31
CA ILE A 8 4.87 -14.31 24.62
C ILE A 8 4.92 -12.92 25.30
N ASP A 9 5.32 -12.87 26.58
CA ASP A 9 5.50 -11.65 27.37
C ASP A 9 6.72 -10.79 26.99
N ASP A 10 7.63 -11.27 26.13
CA ASP A 10 8.78 -10.51 25.62
C ASP A 10 8.49 -9.78 24.29
N ILE A 11 7.26 -9.86 23.78
CA ILE A 11 6.84 -9.03 22.65
C ILE A 11 6.52 -7.65 23.22
N PRO A 12 7.29 -6.59 22.92
CA PRO A 12 6.89 -5.25 23.33
C PRO A 12 5.50 -4.99 22.76
N GLU A 13 4.49 -4.87 23.64
CA GLU A 13 3.19 -4.39 23.22
C GLU A 13 3.45 -3.12 22.40
N CYS A 14 2.89 -3.07 21.18
CA CYS A 14 2.84 -1.84 20.39
C CYS A 14 1.93 -0.86 21.14
N ARG A 15 2.46 -0.28 22.22
CA ARG A 15 1.77 0.66 23.07
C ARG A 15 1.95 2.02 22.44
N PHE A 16 0.89 2.47 21.79
CA PHE A 16 0.75 3.84 21.33
C PHE A 16 1.19 4.80 22.46
N PRO A 17 1.99 5.84 22.16
CA PRO A 17 2.37 6.83 23.14
C PRO A 17 1.14 7.33 23.91
N PRO A 18 1.23 7.60 25.22
CA PRO A 18 0.08 8.05 26.00
C PRO A 18 -0.53 9.35 25.47
N ASP A 19 0.25 10.15 24.73
CA ASP A 19 -0.17 11.40 24.10
C ASP A 19 -0.54 11.26 22.62
N SER A 20 -0.50 10.05 22.05
CA SER A 20 -0.96 9.86 20.67
C SER A 20 -2.48 9.82 20.63
N GLU A 21 -3.07 10.83 20.02
CA GLU A 21 -4.49 10.83 19.70
C GLU A 21 -4.77 9.79 18.62
N ARG A 22 -5.80 8.95 18.84
CA ARG A 22 -6.30 8.09 17.77
C ARG A 22 -6.94 8.98 16.72
N VAL A 23 -6.37 8.98 15.51
CA VAL A 23 -6.99 9.62 14.36
C VAL A 23 -8.17 8.75 13.93
N GLU A 24 -9.39 9.26 14.08
CA GLU A 24 -10.59 8.59 13.63
C GLU A 24 -10.70 8.69 12.10
N TYR A 25 -11.33 7.69 11.46
CA TYR A 25 -11.51 7.67 10.01
C TYR A 25 -12.21 8.94 9.48
N LYS A 26 -13.09 9.54 10.28
CA LYS A 26 -13.83 10.75 9.92
C LYS A 26 -12.92 11.97 9.74
N ASP A 27 -11.78 12.00 10.43
CA ASP A 27 -10.85 13.13 10.46
C ASP A 27 -9.73 12.99 9.43
N LEU A 28 -9.65 11.86 8.74
CA LEU A 28 -8.72 11.65 7.62
C LEU A 28 -9.01 12.59 6.46
N ASP A 29 -7.94 13.00 5.78
CA ASP A 29 -8.04 13.77 4.55
C ASP A 29 -8.82 12.98 3.46
N SER A 30 -9.43 13.70 2.53
CA SER A 30 -10.19 13.07 1.44
C SER A 30 -9.34 12.12 0.61
N ALA A 31 -8.06 12.42 0.39
CA ALA A 31 -7.16 11.54 -0.37
C ALA A 31 -6.83 10.26 0.41
N GLN A 32 -6.63 10.34 1.73
CA GLN A 32 -6.40 9.19 2.59
C GLN A 32 -7.60 8.24 2.63
N LYS A 33 -8.83 8.79 2.70
CA LYS A 33 -10.08 8.01 2.61
C LYS A 33 -10.18 7.28 1.28
N GLN A 34 -9.97 8.00 0.18
CA GLN A 34 -9.99 7.40 -1.16
C GLN A 34 -8.92 6.31 -1.32
N LEU A 35 -7.71 6.53 -0.80
CA LEU A 35 -6.65 5.53 -0.82
C LEU A 35 -7.05 4.28 -0.02
N SER A 36 -7.64 4.46 1.16
CA SER A 36 -8.13 3.34 1.98
C SER A 36 -9.20 2.52 1.25
N GLU A 37 -10.17 3.17 0.61
CA GLU A 37 -11.20 2.51 -0.19
C GLU A 37 -10.60 1.75 -1.38
N ILE A 38 -9.62 2.34 -2.07
CA ILE A 38 -8.91 1.68 -3.17
C ILE A 38 -8.20 0.42 -2.65
N LEU A 39 -7.45 0.52 -1.55
CA LEU A 39 -6.69 -0.59 -0.98
C LEU A 39 -7.60 -1.73 -0.49
N HIS A 40 -8.80 -1.40 0.02
CA HIS A 40 -9.78 -2.39 0.47
C HIS A 40 -10.53 -3.09 -0.68
N THR A 41 -10.59 -2.47 -1.86
CA THR A 41 -11.25 -3.05 -3.06
C THR A 41 -10.32 -3.90 -3.90
N VAL A 42 -9.00 -3.79 -3.68
CA VAL A 42 -8.00 -4.64 -4.33
C VAL A 42 -8.23 -6.10 -3.95
N LYS A 43 -8.33 -6.98 -4.95
CA LYS A 43 -8.31 -8.43 -4.70
C LYS A 43 -7.05 -8.81 -3.95
N GLN A 44 -7.25 -9.36 -2.75
CA GLN A 44 -6.20 -9.97 -1.95
C GLN A 44 -6.22 -11.48 -2.12
N ASP A 45 -5.04 -12.10 -2.18
CA ASP A 45 -4.88 -13.54 -2.09
C ASP A 45 -5.37 -14.02 -0.72
N PRO A 46 -6.19 -15.08 -0.68
CA PRO A 46 -6.74 -15.60 0.57
C PRO A 46 -5.66 -16.13 1.54
N THR A 47 -4.43 -16.36 1.08
CA THR A 47 -3.31 -16.74 1.95
C THR A 47 -2.56 -15.53 2.53
N LEU A 48 -2.97 -14.30 2.18
CA LEU A 48 -2.38 -13.03 2.62
C LEU A 48 -0.89 -12.90 2.27
N LYS A 49 -0.44 -13.64 1.25
CA LYS A 49 0.95 -13.64 0.75
C LYS A 49 1.15 -12.71 -0.44
N ASP A 50 0.26 -11.74 -0.60
CA ASP A 50 0.37 -10.76 -1.67
C ASP A 50 1.55 -9.83 -1.41
N ILE A 51 2.19 -9.46 -2.51
CA ILE A 51 3.23 -8.43 -2.53
C ILE A 51 2.64 -7.25 -3.27
N SER A 52 2.57 -6.09 -2.62
CA SER A 52 2.24 -4.84 -3.29
C SER A 52 3.49 -4.05 -3.61
N HIS A 53 3.46 -3.34 -4.75
CA HIS A 53 4.54 -2.44 -5.13
C HIS A 53 4.00 -1.21 -5.85
N LEU A 54 4.62 -0.05 -5.61
CA LEU A 54 4.36 1.17 -6.36
C LEU A 54 5.40 1.32 -7.46
N GLY A 55 4.98 1.23 -8.72
CA GLY A 55 5.84 1.49 -9.88
C GLY A 55 6.24 2.96 -9.99
N SER A 56 7.39 3.23 -10.62
CA SER A 56 7.89 4.59 -10.88
C SER A 56 6.90 5.46 -11.68
N GLU A 57 6.06 4.81 -12.47
CA GLU A 57 4.99 5.42 -13.24
C GLU A 57 3.75 5.82 -12.42
N GLY A 58 3.75 5.58 -11.10
CA GLY A 58 2.61 5.91 -10.25
C GLY A 58 1.46 4.90 -10.31
N ILE A 59 1.76 3.67 -10.75
CA ILE A 59 0.80 2.56 -10.78
C ILE A 59 1.08 1.63 -9.59
N TYR A 60 0.06 1.39 -8.78
CA TYR A 60 0.10 0.45 -7.67
C TYR A 60 -0.25 -0.95 -8.18
N HIS A 61 0.70 -1.87 -8.07
CA HIS A 61 0.53 -3.26 -8.47
C HIS A 61 0.36 -4.14 -7.23
N CYS A 62 -0.58 -5.08 -7.31
CA CYS A 62 -0.69 -6.18 -6.36
C CYS A 62 -0.39 -7.49 -7.07
N LEU A 63 0.58 -8.21 -6.53
CA LEU A 63 1.08 -9.48 -7.03
C LEU A 63 0.64 -10.59 -6.08
N ILE A 64 0.12 -11.68 -6.65
CA ILE A 64 -0.08 -12.94 -5.89
C ILE A 64 1.24 -13.69 -5.72
N THR A 65 1.23 -14.75 -4.91
CA THR A 65 2.43 -15.55 -4.59
C THR A 65 3.19 -16.05 -5.83
N ASP A 66 2.49 -16.26 -6.95
CA ASP A 66 3.10 -16.68 -8.23
C ASP A 66 3.59 -15.49 -9.09
N ARG A 67 3.76 -14.30 -8.47
CA ARG A 67 4.24 -13.05 -9.10
C ARG A 67 3.38 -12.56 -10.28
N HIS A 68 2.15 -13.06 -10.38
CA HIS A 68 1.18 -12.57 -11.34
C HIS A 68 0.53 -11.29 -10.82
N VAL A 69 0.49 -10.26 -11.66
CA VAL A 69 -0.20 -8.99 -11.35
C VAL A 69 -1.70 -9.24 -11.38
N VAL A 70 -2.34 -9.10 -10.23
CA VAL A 70 -3.80 -9.25 -10.09
C VAL A 70 -4.51 -7.92 -10.19
N ASN A 71 -3.90 -6.85 -9.68
CA ASN A 71 -4.42 -5.49 -9.81
C ASN A 71 -3.30 -4.54 -10.23
N ALA A 72 -3.65 -3.59 -11.11
CA ALA A 72 -2.79 -2.48 -11.51
C ALA A 72 -3.63 -1.20 -11.48
N ILE A 73 -3.41 -0.38 -10.46
CA ILE A 73 -4.26 0.77 -10.15
C ILE A 73 -3.44 2.05 -10.34
N PRO A 74 -3.78 2.91 -11.31
CA PRO A 74 -3.15 4.20 -11.44
C PRO A 74 -3.55 5.09 -10.26
N LEU A 75 -2.58 5.58 -9.50
CA LEU A 75 -2.81 6.51 -8.40
C LEU A 75 -2.52 7.94 -8.86
N THR A 76 -3.31 8.90 -8.39
CA THR A 76 -3.02 10.32 -8.62
C THR A 76 -1.92 10.78 -7.66
N SER A 77 -1.27 11.90 -7.97
CA SER A 77 -0.19 12.47 -7.18
C SER A 77 -0.55 12.68 -5.69
N PRO A 78 -1.76 13.17 -5.34
CA PRO A 78 -2.19 13.22 -3.93
C PRO A 78 -2.23 11.85 -3.26
N LEU A 79 -2.76 10.83 -3.93
CA LEU A 79 -2.85 9.47 -3.40
C LEU A 79 -1.47 8.82 -3.26
N ILE A 80 -0.56 9.09 -4.20
CA ILE A 80 0.83 8.62 -4.14
C ILE A 80 1.54 9.25 -2.94
N LYS A 81 1.35 10.55 -2.72
CA LYS A 81 1.93 11.24 -1.56
C LYS A 81 1.42 10.66 -0.25
N ASP A 82 0.12 10.40 -0.14
CA ASP A 82 -0.45 9.78 1.06
C ASP A 82 0.02 8.35 1.28
N LEU A 83 0.23 7.59 0.20
CA LEU A 83 0.79 6.24 0.28
C LEU A 83 2.25 6.25 0.73
N VAL A 84 3.08 7.13 0.16
CA VAL A 84 4.49 7.26 0.54
C VAL A 84 4.63 7.79 1.97
N GLY A 85 3.75 8.71 2.39
CA GLY A 85 3.73 9.27 3.75
C GLY A 85 3.37 8.25 4.85
N GLN A 86 2.75 7.11 4.50
CA GLN A 86 2.48 6.01 5.44
C GLN A 86 3.68 5.07 5.62
N LEU A 87 4.68 5.13 4.74
CA LEU A 87 5.87 4.30 4.80
C LEU A 87 6.97 5.01 5.63
N PRO A 88 8.00 4.28 6.07
CA PRO A 88 9.18 4.91 6.65
C PRO A 88 9.74 5.98 5.71
N TYR A 89 9.95 7.17 6.25
CA TYR A 89 10.40 8.32 5.48
C TYR A 89 11.70 8.02 4.70
N SER A 90 11.72 8.37 3.42
CA SER A 90 12.89 8.26 2.54
C SER A 90 12.93 9.46 1.59
N GLU A 91 14.01 10.22 1.66
CA GLU A 91 14.25 11.36 0.76
C GLU A 91 14.31 10.92 -0.72
N GLU A 92 14.82 9.71 -0.97
CA GLU A 92 14.83 9.13 -2.32
C GLU A 92 13.42 8.87 -2.82
N SER A 93 12.55 8.31 -1.98
CA SER A 93 11.15 8.04 -2.33
C SER A 93 10.38 9.33 -2.59
N GLU A 94 10.54 10.34 -1.73
CA GLU A 94 9.91 11.65 -1.93
C GLU A 94 10.32 12.27 -3.26
N LYS A 95 11.63 12.30 -3.57
CA LYS A 95 12.13 12.83 -4.86
C LYS A 95 11.62 12.03 -6.05
N LYS A 96 11.57 10.70 -5.93
CA LYS A 96 11.16 9.79 -7.00
C LYS A 96 9.69 9.93 -7.35
N PHE A 97 8.83 10.18 -6.37
CA PHE A 97 7.38 10.20 -6.55
C PHE A 97 6.78 11.61 -6.57
N HIS A 98 7.57 12.65 -6.28
CA HIS A 98 7.13 14.03 -6.34
C HIS A 98 6.57 14.40 -7.73
N GLY A 99 5.29 14.78 -7.77
CA GLY A 99 4.60 15.17 -9.00
C GLY A 99 4.28 14.01 -9.96
N VAL A 100 4.54 12.76 -9.58
CA VAL A 100 4.18 11.60 -10.38
C VAL A 100 2.66 11.43 -10.36
N ASN A 101 2.08 11.22 -11.54
CA ASN A 101 0.69 10.82 -11.70
C ASN A 101 0.66 9.50 -12.46
N GLY A 102 0.00 8.51 -11.88
CA GLY A 102 -0.36 7.26 -12.53
C GLY A 102 -1.16 7.53 -13.79
N THR A 103 -0.51 7.46 -14.94
CA THR A 103 -1.21 7.48 -16.23
C THR A 103 -1.30 6.05 -16.72
N ARG A 104 -2.52 5.61 -17.03
CA ARG A 104 -2.77 4.31 -17.67
C ARG A 104 -2.37 4.39 -19.15
N SER A 105 -1.12 4.73 -19.42
CA SER A 105 -0.53 4.67 -20.75
C SER A 105 -0.31 3.19 -21.06
N GLY A 106 -1.27 2.60 -21.78
CA GLY A 106 -1.12 1.26 -22.33
C GLY A 106 -1.67 0.11 -21.48
N SER A 107 -2.88 0.23 -20.90
CA SER A 107 -3.72 -0.97 -20.95
C SER A 107 -3.98 -1.24 -22.43
N LYS A 108 -3.18 -2.11 -23.06
CA LYS A 108 -3.63 -2.76 -24.29
C LYS A 108 -5.04 -3.24 -23.97
N LYS A 109 -6.01 -2.75 -24.73
CA LYS A 109 -7.39 -3.21 -24.69
C LYS A 109 -7.32 -4.72 -24.51
N ALA A 110 -7.74 -5.25 -23.36
CA ALA A 110 -8.15 -6.63 -23.27
C ALA A 110 -9.28 -6.70 -24.30
N ARG A 111 -8.95 -7.23 -25.47
CA ARG A 111 -9.89 -7.41 -26.56
C ARG A 111 -10.93 -8.38 -26.01
N SER A 112 -12.04 -7.84 -25.54
CA SER A 112 -13.29 -8.58 -25.59
C SER A 112 -13.62 -8.71 -27.07
N ALA A 113 -13.37 -9.89 -27.63
CA ALA A 113 -13.86 -10.29 -28.94
C ALA A 113 -13.86 -11.83 -29.01
N LEU A 114 -15.07 -12.36 -28.82
CA LEU A 114 -15.62 -13.69 -29.09
C LEU A 114 -15.05 -14.89 -28.30
#